data_AF-A0A7U6KLH1-F1
#
_entry.id   AF-A0A7U6KLH1-F1
#
_cell.length_a   1.000
_cell.length_b   1.000
_cell.length_c   1.000
_cell.angle_alpha   90.00
_cell.angle_beta   90.00
_cell.angle_gamma   90.00
#
_symmetry.space_group_name_H-M   'P 1'
#
loop_
_entity.id
_entity.type
_entity.pdbx_description
1 polymer ?
#
loop_
_entity_poly.entity_id
_entity_poly.type
_entity_poly.pdbx_seq_one_letter_code
_entity_poly.pdbx_strand_id
1 'polypeptide(L)'
;MTLLNKELELAHEIVEDSNPTNNTDFQTVINRRLNRRSILKGGTGLTAAAFFGALPLVGCSDDDDNISSPIIEDGNDAAIPAQGDLKRPETLKFKAVAHSTAETMTVAEGYKAEMILPLGTPLMPGLDDWKDNREQSAESFEWRMGDNHDGMWFFGKNGNAYDAKASENGLLVMNHEYVNSEELSPFGYYVIEDKDAAPLFQRRRLASDVRREVNCHGVAVVEMKRRANGMGYEMVPNSKYNRRITSSTTAQLAGPVAGSDLVKTKFDPTGFQTRGINNNCGAGLSPWGTYLTTEENFLGVFARGQDASQLSASDNYGRERYGAPENSPGSRYLWHTPDAKDAIITDEFSRWDMTAVGASAADDYRNGFNTFGYITEIDPFDQNSTPQKRTAMGRFAHENCAYAPVKQGKPVVFYMGDDARGEYIYKFVSKAMWSNADIGGGLKAGDKYLNDGTLYVAIFNEDGSGEWKALVQGQNGLDAFNSALPFNSQDEVLVYARAAGDTAGATKMDRPEWVSVSPMTGDVYVTLTNNKYRGVREDQPLSAANPRSYQVNGKPSGNDNGHIIRWAETGGDHAATSFEWDIYLFGAPSNLSAENLSQLSASNDLSSP
;
A
#
# COMPACT_ATOMS: atom_id res chain seq x y z
N MET A 1 0.12 -37.32 -9.72
CA MET A 1 1.24 -37.01 -8.80
C MET A 1 2.48 -36.62 -9.61
N THR A 2 2.38 -35.55 -10.39
CA THR A 2 3.47 -35.05 -11.26
C THR A 2 3.26 -33.54 -11.43
N LEU A 3 3.41 -32.80 -10.33
CA LEU A 3 3.41 -31.32 -10.30
C LEU A 3 4.35 -30.78 -9.19
N LEU A 4 5.40 -31.53 -8.83
CA LEU A 4 6.23 -31.23 -7.65
C LEU A 4 7.68 -30.89 -8.00
N ASN A 5 7.90 -30.02 -8.98
CA ASN A 5 9.24 -29.45 -9.26
C ASN A 5 9.23 -28.12 -10.04
N LYS A 6 8.07 -27.45 -10.16
CA LYS A 6 8.10 -26.03 -10.53
C LYS A 6 8.26 -25.26 -9.23
N GLU A 7 9.28 -24.40 -9.14
CA GLU A 7 9.20 -23.24 -8.25
C GLU A 7 7.84 -22.61 -8.52
N LEU A 8 6.93 -22.68 -7.55
CA LEU A 8 5.71 -21.92 -7.62
C LEU A 8 6.16 -20.46 -7.53
N GLU A 9 6.08 -19.72 -8.64
CA GLU A 9 6.05 -18.25 -8.57
C GLU A 9 4.74 -17.89 -7.86
N LEU A 10 4.75 -17.97 -6.52
CA LEU A 10 3.57 -17.82 -5.66
C LEU A 10 3.05 -16.38 -5.62
N ALA A 11 3.91 -15.42 -5.96
CA ALA A 11 3.56 -14.02 -6.05
C ALA A 11 3.86 -13.54 -7.46
N HIS A 12 2.81 -13.08 -8.11
CA HIS A 12 2.83 -12.55 -9.45
C HIS A 12 2.86 -11.02 -9.48
N GLU A 13 3.11 -10.46 -8.31
CA GLU A 13 3.23 -9.05 -8.01
C GLU A 13 4.45 -8.46 -8.74
N ILE A 14 4.24 -7.30 -9.37
CA ILE A 14 5.31 -6.61 -10.09
C ILE A 14 5.97 -5.66 -9.11
N VAL A 15 7.13 -6.03 -8.58
CA VAL A 15 7.88 -5.09 -7.74
C VAL A 15 8.55 -4.01 -8.61
N GLU A 16 7.93 -2.85 -8.63
CA GLU A 16 8.32 -1.65 -9.37
C GLU A 16 9.71 -1.11 -8.90
N ASP A 17 10.51 -0.59 -9.85
CA ASP A 17 11.88 -0.09 -9.62
C ASP A 17 12.27 0.95 -10.69
N SER A 18 11.54 2.08 -10.74
CA SER A 18 11.79 3.16 -11.69
C SER A 18 12.36 4.43 -11.05
N ASN A 19 12.69 4.44 -9.75
CA ASN A 19 13.31 5.59 -9.11
C ASN A 19 14.78 5.79 -9.55
N PRO A 20 15.07 6.73 -10.48
CA PRO A 20 16.38 6.85 -11.09
C PRO A 20 17.28 7.86 -10.35
N THR A 21 16.80 8.44 -9.24
CA THR A 21 17.46 9.59 -8.61
C THR A 21 18.70 9.19 -7.81
N ASN A 22 19.53 10.17 -7.46
CA ASN A 22 20.65 9.97 -6.52
C ASN A 22 20.34 10.59 -5.16
N ASN A 23 19.07 10.66 -4.77
CA ASN A 23 18.67 11.21 -3.49
C ASN A 23 19.41 10.50 -2.35
N THR A 24 19.90 11.28 -1.40
CA THR A 24 21.12 11.10 -0.58
C THR A 24 22.44 11.18 -1.36
N ASP A 25 22.82 12.44 -1.64
CA ASP A 25 24.05 12.86 -2.34
C ASP A 25 25.37 12.39 -1.66
N PHE A 26 26.18 11.71 -2.46
CA PHE A 26 27.53 11.20 -2.16
C PHE A 26 28.54 12.31 -1.79
N GLN A 27 28.34 13.56 -2.22
CA GLN A 27 29.23 14.68 -1.87
C GLN A 27 29.14 15.09 -0.39
N THR A 28 27.99 14.87 0.26
CA THR A 28 27.85 15.09 1.72
C THR A 28 28.53 13.99 2.54
N VAL A 29 28.78 12.82 1.93
CA VAL A 29 29.37 11.64 2.57
C VAL A 29 30.90 11.62 2.48
N ILE A 30 31.51 12.15 1.42
CA ILE A 30 32.98 12.19 1.28
C ILE A 30 33.64 13.09 2.34
N ASN A 31 33.05 14.24 2.66
CA ASN A 31 33.58 15.11 3.71
C ASN A 31 33.33 14.57 5.14
N ARG A 32 32.36 13.67 5.33
CA ARG A 32 32.11 13.01 6.63
C ARG A 32 32.91 11.71 6.81
N ARG A 33 33.27 11.00 5.73
CA ARG A 33 34.13 9.79 5.75
C ARG A 33 35.58 10.07 6.13
N LEU A 34 36.10 11.28 5.90
CA LEU A 34 37.47 11.64 6.27
C LEU A 34 37.69 11.75 7.78
N ASN A 35 36.65 12.01 8.58
CA ASN A 35 36.76 11.97 10.05
C ASN A 35 36.59 10.55 10.64
N ARG A 36 35.96 9.62 9.91
CA ARG A 36 35.70 8.25 10.40
C ARG A 36 36.78 7.22 9.98
N ARG A 37 37.55 7.47 8.92
CA ARG A 37 38.60 6.54 8.43
C ARG A 37 39.89 6.52 9.24
N SER A 38 40.07 7.40 10.22
CA SER A 38 41.25 7.43 11.10
C SER A 38 41.27 6.29 12.14
N ILE A 39 40.14 5.63 12.39
CA ILE A 39 39.98 4.70 13.53
C ILE A 39 40.11 3.22 13.12
N LEU A 40 40.05 2.88 11.82
CA LEU A 40 40.06 1.49 11.33
C LEU A 40 41.44 0.96 10.87
N LYS A 41 42.55 1.61 11.24
CA LYS A 41 43.91 1.17 10.87
C LYS A 41 44.76 0.60 12.01
N GLY A 42 44.22 0.36 13.20
CA GLY A 42 45.03 -0.25 14.26
C GLY A 42 44.22 -0.95 15.34
N GLY A 43 44.50 -2.25 15.51
CA GLY A 43 44.30 -2.94 16.78
C GLY A 43 43.12 -3.90 16.84
N THR A 44 43.46 -5.18 16.89
CA THR A 44 42.61 -6.32 17.26
C THR A 44 41.95 -6.16 18.63
N GLY A 45 40.64 -6.44 18.73
CA GLY A 45 39.96 -6.82 19.98
C GLY A 45 38.82 -5.91 20.44
N LEU A 46 37.62 -6.48 20.54
CA LEU A 46 36.49 -6.05 21.38
C LEU A 46 35.98 -4.59 21.23
N THR A 47 35.13 -4.31 20.24
CA THR A 47 34.15 -3.19 20.29
C THR A 47 33.06 -3.32 19.21
N ALA A 48 32.08 -4.22 19.40
CA ALA A 48 30.90 -4.31 18.52
C ALA A 48 29.71 -3.42 18.97
N ALA A 49 29.69 -2.96 20.22
CA ALA A 49 28.53 -2.27 20.80
C ALA A 49 28.51 -0.73 20.60
N ALA A 50 29.53 -0.12 19.98
CA ALA A 50 29.66 1.33 19.88
C ALA A 50 29.43 1.90 18.46
N PHE A 51 29.07 1.06 17.49
CA PHE A 51 28.90 1.46 16.08
C PHE A 51 27.46 1.83 15.68
N PHE A 52 26.46 1.57 16.52
CA PHE A 52 25.04 1.89 16.29
C PHE A 52 24.61 3.13 17.09
N GLY A 53 25.32 4.25 16.94
CA GLY A 53 25.14 5.48 17.72
C GLY A 53 23.81 6.23 17.59
N ALA A 54 22.67 5.54 17.43
CA ALA A 54 21.40 6.02 17.94
C ALA A 54 21.39 5.67 19.45
N LEU A 55 21.12 6.65 20.31
CA LEU A 55 20.52 6.29 21.59
C LEU A 55 19.31 5.43 21.23
N PRO A 56 19.18 4.18 21.71
CA PRO A 56 17.91 3.50 21.51
C PRO A 56 16.83 4.45 22.01
N LEU A 57 15.67 4.47 21.39
CA LEU A 57 14.46 4.96 22.03
C LEU A 57 14.20 4.01 23.22
N VAL A 58 15.03 4.14 24.26
CA VAL A 58 14.92 3.43 25.52
C VAL A 58 13.67 4.06 26.12
N GLY A 59 12.56 3.33 26.02
CA GLY A 59 11.46 3.55 26.93
C GLY A 59 12.03 3.34 28.33
N CYS A 60 12.43 4.44 28.98
CA CYS A 60 12.81 4.44 30.39
C CYS A 60 11.58 3.98 31.18
N SER A 61 11.54 2.69 31.45
CA SER A 61 10.75 2.06 32.49
C SER A 61 11.77 1.48 33.47
N ASP A 62 12.43 2.35 34.22
CA ASP A 62 13.16 1.94 35.43
C ASP A 62 12.18 2.02 36.60
N ASP A 63 12.21 0.98 37.43
CA ASP A 63 11.41 0.72 38.63
C ASP A 63 11.71 1.72 39.78
N ASP A 64 11.58 3.02 39.53
CA ASP A 64 11.54 4.04 40.58
C ASP A 64 10.25 4.86 40.48
N ASP A 65 9.44 4.76 41.53
CA ASP A 65 8.20 5.49 41.78
C ASP A 65 8.42 7.04 41.71
N ASN A 66 8.53 7.67 40.53
CA ASN A 66 8.10 9.07 40.26
C ASN A 66 8.39 9.70 38.87
N ILE A 67 8.72 8.99 37.80
CA ILE A 67 8.83 9.65 36.48
C ILE A 67 8.03 8.88 35.42
N SER A 68 6.73 9.19 35.38
CA SER A 68 5.87 8.87 34.26
C SER A 68 6.34 9.60 32.99
N SER A 69 6.81 8.88 31.98
CA SER A 69 6.46 9.26 30.61
C SER A 69 4.93 9.38 30.58
N PRO A 70 4.36 10.50 30.14
CA PRO A 70 2.92 10.66 30.24
C PRO A 70 2.28 9.60 29.35
N ILE A 71 1.65 8.60 29.98
CA ILE A 71 0.38 8.10 29.45
C ILE A 71 -0.41 9.38 29.24
N ILE A 72 -0.75 9.70 27.99
CA ILE A 72 -1.55 10.88 27.69
C ILE A 72 -2.93 10.61 28.31
N GLU A 73 -3.10 10.95 29.59
CA GLU A 73 -4.38 11.04 30.26
C GLU A 73 -4.85 12.48 30.16
N ASP A 74 -5.18 12.91 28.94
CA ASP A 74 -6.07 14.05 28.79
C ASP A 74 -7.48 13.47 28.71
N GLY A 75 -8.36 13.85 29.64
CA GLY A 75 -9.78 13.41 29.68
C GLY A 75 -10.64 13.89 28.49
N ASN A 76 -10.03 14.04 27.32
CA ASN A 76 -10.56 14.53 26.06
C ASN A 76 -10.12 13.63 24.87
N ASP A 77 -9.64 12.40 25.16
CA ASP A 77 -9.26 11.43 24.15
C ASP A 77 -10.48 11.04 23.31
N ALA A 78 -10.33 11.19 21.99
CA ALA A 78 -11.31 10.63 21.07
C ALA A 78 -11.29 9.10 21.24
N ALA A 79 -12.47 8.49 21.28
CA ALA A 79 -12.58 7.05 21.24
C ALA A 79 -11.93 6.55 19.94
N ILE A 80 -10.71 6.04 20.05
CA ILE A 80 -10.12 5.27 18.96
C ILE A 80 -11.09 4.11 18.71
N PRO A 81 -11.59 3.92 17.48
CA PRO A 81 -12.51 2.85 17.21
C PRO A 81 -11.91 1.51 17.66
N ALA A 82 -12.58 0.88 18.63
CA ALA A 82 -12.23 -0.38 19.29
C ALA A 82 -11.13 -0.39 20.36
N GLN A 83 -10.75 0.74 20.96
CA GLN A 83 -9.84 0.70 22.12
C GLN A 83 -10.64 0.72 23.42
N GLY A 84 -10.89 -0.47 23.97
CA GLY A 84 -11.17 -0.60 25.41
C GLY A 84 -9.94 -0.18 26.24
N ASP A 85 -9.94 -0.48 27.54
CA ASP A 85 -8.77 -0.27 28.42
C ASP A 85 -7.59 -1.15 27.95
N LEU A 86 -6.89 -0.72 26.90
CA LEU A 86 -5.76 -1.44 26.33
C LEU A 86 -4.60 -1.38 27.32
N LYS A 87 -4.28 -2.53 27.90
CA LYS A 87 -3.08 -2.70 28.71
C LYS A 87 -2.03 -3.41 27.87
N ARG A 88 -0.82 -2.87 27.88
CA ARG A 88 0.34 -3.52 27.28
C ARG A 88 0.46 -4.92 27.90
N PRO A 89 0.47 -5.98 27.10
CA PRO A 89 0.67 -7.31 27.65
C PRO A 89 2.09 -7.41 28.23
N GLU A 90 2.19 -7.84 29.49
CA GLU A 90 3.50 -8.08 30.16
C GLU A 90 4.24 -9.25 29.51
N THR A 91 3.51 -10.26 29.04
CA THR A 91 4.06 -11.46 28.39
C THR A 91 3.13 -11.98 27.29
N LEU A 92 3.72 -12.61 26.27
CA LEU A 92 2.97 -13.39 25.29
C LEU A 92 2.61 -14.76 25.90
N LYS A 93 1.31 -15.10 25.92
CA LYS A 93 0.78 -16.27 26.64
C LYS A 93 0.67 -17.54 25.81
N PHE A 94 1.25 -17.57 24.61
CA PHE A 94 1.25 -18.75 23.74
C PHE A 94 2.68 -19.26 23.56
N LYS A 95 2.82 -20.56 23.35
CA LYS A 95 4.09 -21.16 22.95
C LYS A 95 4.28 -20.90 21.45
N ALA A 96 5.43 -20.35 21.07
CA ALA A 96 5.80 -20.17 19.67
C ALA A 96 5.70 -21.48 18.89
N VAL A 97 5.16 -21.40 17.66
CA VAL A 97 5.03 -22.53 16.74
C VAL A 97 6.35 -22.69 15.98
N ALA A 98 6.81 -23.93 15.79
CA ALA A 98 8.02 -24.19 15.03
C ALA A 98 7.82 -23.93 13.53
N HIS A 99 8.89 -23.55 12.83
CA HIS A 99 8.87 -23.42 11.37
C HIS A 99 8.48 -24.76 10.72
N SER A 100 7.73 -24.68 9.61
CA SER A 100 7.24 -25.84 8.88
C SER A 100 7.16 -25.53 7.39
N THR A 101 7.50 -26.51 6.55
CA THR A 101 7.29 -26.50 5.10
C THR A 101 6.11 -27.38 4.68
N ALA A 102 5.30 -27.84 5.65
CA ALA A 102 4.13 -28.65 5.35
C ALA A 102 3.02 -27.81 4.69
N GLU A 103 2.28 -28.41 3.76
CA GLU A 103 1.12 -27.80 3.07
C GLU A 103 -0.14 -27.74 3.98
N THR A 104 0.05 -27.42 5.26
CA THR A 104 -1.01 -27.36 6.27
C THR A 104 -0.78 -26.18 7.21
N MET A 105 -1.85 -25.42 7.50
CA MET A 105 -1.79 -24.36 8.50
C MET A 105 -1.69 -24.94 9.92
N THR A 106 -0.66 -24.54 10.66
CA THR A 106 -0.44 -24.92 12.06
C THR A 106 -0.57 -23.70 12.97
N VAL A 107 -1.27 -23.84 14.08
CA VAL A 107 -1.44 -22.78 15.09
C VAL A 107 -0.98 -23.26 16.46
N ALA A 108 -0.77 -22.32 17.39
CA ALA A 108 -0.36 -22.63 18.76
C ALA A 108 -1.39 -23.51 19.48
N GLU A 109 -0.93 -24.25 20.49
CA GLU A 109 -1.81 -25.07 21.34
C GLU A 109 -2.93 -24.22 21.96
N GLY A 110 -4.17 -24.73 21.92
CA GLY A 110 -5.36 -24.01 22.35
C GLY A 110 -6.02 -23.11 21.30
N TYR A 111 -5.40 -22.94 20.13
CA TYR A 111 -5.98 -22.19 19.01
C TYR A 111 -6.58 -23.11 17.94
N LYS A 112 -7.55 -22.57 17.18
CA LYS A 112 -8.14 -23.19 15.99
C LYS A 112 -8.15 -22.18 14.87
N ALA A 113 -7.77 -22.60 13.67
CA ALA A 113 -7.94 -21.81 12.46
C ALA A 113 -9.00 -22.46 11.55
N GLU A 114 -9.75 -21.62 10.83
CA GLU A 114 -10.86 -22.03 9.98
C GLU A 114 -10.90 -21.11 8.75
N MET A 115 -11.15 -21.69 7.58
CA MET A 115 -11.32 -20.93 6.35
C MET A 115 -12.66 -20.19 6.38
N ILE A 116 -12.63 -18.89 6.06
CA ILE A 116 -13.82 -18.07 5.87
C ILE A 116 -13.75 -17.43 4.49
N LEU A 117 -14.91 -17.35 3.81
CA LEU A 117 -15.07 -16.62 2.56
C LEU A 117 -14.00 -16.91 1.47
N PRO A 118 -13.74 -18.18 1.09
CA PRO A 118 -12.79 -18.48 0.02
C PRO A 118 -13.19 -17.83 -1.32
N LEU A 119 -12.23 -17.72 -2.24
CA LEU A 119 -12.45 -17.27 -3.63
C LEU A 119 -13.71 -17.93 -4.22
N GLY A 120 -14.54 -17.12 -4.89
CA GLY A 120 -15.73 -17.62 -5.58
C GLY A 120 -16.95 -17.84 -4.67
N THR A 121 -16.83 -17.66 -3.35
CA THR A 121 -17.96 -17.72 -2.41
C THR A 121 -19.07 -16.77 -2.86
N PRO A 122 -20.31 -17.26 -3.10
CA PRO A 122 -21.44 -16.40 -3.42
C PRO A 122 -21.77 -15.40 -2.32
N LEU A 123 -21.98 -14.13 -2.68
CA LEU A 123 -22.39 -13.08 -1.76
C LEU A 123 -23.90 -12.81 -1.76
N MET A 124 -24.61 -13.35 -2.76
CA MET A 124 -26.04 -13.19 -2.96
C MET A 124 -26.72 -14.54 -3.23
N PRO A 125 -28.04 -14.67 -2.99
CA PRO A 125 -28.75 -15.92 -3.23
C PRO A 125 -28.91 -16.17 -4.72
N GLY A 126 -29.07 -17.45 -5.08
CA GLY A 126 -29.34 -17.86 -6.47
C GLY A 126 -28.10 -18.09 -7.32
N LEU A 127 -26.91 -17.93 -6.76
CA LEU A 127 -25.66 -18.36 -7.37
C LEU A 127 -25.23 -19.70 -6.78
N ASP A 128 -24.92 -20.66 -7.65
CA ASP A 128 -24.30 -21.91 -7.25
C ASP A 128 -22.93 -21.66 -6.63
N ASP A 129 -22.49 -22.55 -5.76
CA ASP A 129 -21.12 -22.56 -5.25
C ASP A 129 -20.11 -22.64 -6.40
N TRP A 130 -18.92 -22.08 -6.16
CA TRP A 130 -17.80 -22.23 -7.06
C TRP A 130 -17.47 -23.72 -7.24
N LYS A 131 -17.17 -24.11 -8.48
CA LYS A 131 -16.78 -25.48 -8.84
C LYS A 131 -15.38 -25.44 -9.41
N ASP A 132 -14.59 -26.46 -9.11
CA ASP A 132 -13.18 -26.56 -9.54
C ASP A 132 -13.00 -26.66 -11.06
N ASN A 133 -14.08 -26.84 -11.83
CA ASN A 133 -14.05 -26.76 -13.29
C ASN A 133 -14.02 -25.31 -13.82
N ARG A 134 -14.23 -24.30 -12.97
CA ARG A 134 -14.08 -22.86 -13.28
C ARG A 134 -14.99 -22.38 -14.41
N GLU A 135 -16.06 -23.11 -14.70
CA GLU A 135 -17.00 -22.86 -15.81
C GLU A 135 -18.03 -21.76 -15.50
N GLN A 136 -17.90 -21.10 -14.35
CA GLN A 136 -18.78 -19.99 -13.98
C GLN A 136 -18.53 -18.79 -14.90
N SER A 137 -19.62 -18.07 -15.20
CA SER A 137 -19.55 -16.86 -16.01
C SER A 137 -18.65 -15.81 -15.34
N ALA A 138 -17.94 -15.05 -16.18
CA ALA A 138 -17.07 -13.97 -15.73
C ALA A 138 -17.85 -12.89 -14.96
N GLU A 139 -19.09 -12.65 -15.37
CA GLU A 139 -20.02 -11.71 -14.77
C GLU A 139 -20.45 -12.14 -13.36
N SER A 140 -20.43 -13.44 -13.05
CA SER A 140 -20.82 -13.91 -11.71
C SER A 140 -19.88 -13.42 -10.61
N PHE A 141 -18.65 -13.03 -10.94
CA PHE A 141 -17.70 -12.45 -9.99
C PHE A 141 -18.05 -11.04 -9.52
N GLU A 142 -19.03 -10.37 -10.14
CA GLU A 142 -19.64 -9.17 -9.54
C GLU A 142 -20.33 -9.47 -8.21
N TRP A 143 -20.59 -10.74 -7.91
CA TRP A 143 -21.38 -11.18 -6.76
C TRP A 143 -20.74 -12.35 -6.00
N ARG A 144 -19.44 -12.58 -6.21
CA ARG A 144 -18.64 -13.58 -5.49
C ARG A 144 -17.45 -12.94 -4.82
N MET A 145 -16.90 -13.56 -3.79
CA MET A 145 -15.57 -13.19 -3.28
C MET A 145 -14.54 -13.25 -4.41
N GLY A 146 -13.68 -12.24 -4.48
CA GLY A 146 -12.56 -12.15 -5.41
C GLY A 146 -11.40 -13.07 -5.04
N ASP A 147 -10.27 -12.88 -5.72
CA ASP A 147 -9.05 -13.67 -5.55
C ASP A 147 -8.05 -12.95 -4.65
N ASN A 148 -7.00 -13.65 -4.20
CA ASN A 148 -5.87 -13.15 -3.40
C ASN A 148 -6.29 -12.07 -2.40
N HIS A 149 -7.02 -12.52 -1.38
CA HIS A 149 -7.49 -11.67 -0.30
C HIS A 149 -6.31 -11.01 0.42
N ASP A 150 -6.40 -9.71 0.67
CA ASP A 150 -5.32 -8.95 1.30
C ASP A 150 -5.87 -8.09 2.46
N GLY A 151 -5.58 -6.79 2.49
CA GLY A 151 -5.98 -5.85 3.51
C GLY A 151 -7.46 -6.00 3.86
N MET A 152 -7.76 -6.00 5.16
CA MET A 152 -9.12 -6.24 5.63
C MET A 152 -9.39 -5.54 6.95
N TRP A 153 -10.67 -5.24 7.20
CA TRP A 153 -11.10 -4.68 8.48
C TRP A 153 -12.51 -5.16 8.87
N PHE A 154 -12.71 -5.39 10.17
CA PHE A 154 -14.01 -5.71 10.73
C PHE A 154 -14.67 -4.47 11.34
N PHE A 155 -15.81 -4.07 10.80
CA PHE A 155 -16.60 -2.94 11.25
C PHE A 155 -17.76 -3.42 12.11
N GLY A 156 -17.64 -3.25 13.42
CA GLY A 156 -18.70 -3.57 14.36
C GLY A 156 -20.01 -2.84 14.05
N LYS A 157 -21.13 -3.53 14.28
CA LYS A 157 -22.48 -3.03 14.01
C LYS A 157 -23.38 -3.18 15.22
N ASN A 158 -24.08 -2.10 15.56
CA ASN A 158 -25.23 -2.12 16.47
C ASN A 158 -26.50 -1.73 15.69
N GLY A 159 -27.40 -2.70 15.49
CA GLY A 159 -28.53 -2.54 14.58
C GLY A 159 -28.07 -2.40 13.12
N ASN A 160 -28.16 -1.19 12.56
CA ASN A 160 -27.70 -0.84 11.22
C ASN A 160 -26.60 0.24 11.23
N ALA A 161 -26.20 0.70 12.42
CA ALA A 161 -25.21 1.75 12.59
C ALA A 161 -23.84 1.14 12.90
N TYR A 162 -22.79 1.84 12.46
CA TYR A 162 -21.43 1.57 12.87
C TYR A 162 -21.30 1.70 14.39
N ASP A 163 -20.69 0.69 15.02
CA ASP A 163 -20.33 0.70 16.43
C ASP A 163 -18.96 0.03 16.57
N ALA A 164 -17.93 0.84 16.80
CA ALA A 164 -16.56 0.37 16.93
C ALA A 164 -16.34 -0.57 18.13
N LYS A 165 -17.27 -0.63 19.10
CA LYS A 165 -17.18 -1.52 20.27
C LYS A 165 -17.92 -2.84 20.04
N ALA A 166 -18.69 -2.97 18.97
CA ALA A 166 -19.44 -4.18 18.67
C ALA A 166 -18.55 -5.24 17.99
N SER A 167 -18.62 -6.48 18.47
CA SER A 167 -17.92 -7.63 17.88
C SER A 167 -18.84 -8.82 17.59
N GLU A 168 -20.09 -8.78 18.04
CA GLU A 168 -21.05 -9.88 17.82
C GLU A 168 -21.60 -9.90 16.38
N ASN A 169 -21.74 -8.72 15.75
CA ASN A 169 -22.17 -8.56 14.37
C ASN A 169 -21.41 -7.41 13.74
N GLY A 170 -21.13 -7.49 12.46
CA GLY A 170 -20.38 -6.45 11.75
C GLY A 170 -20.23 -6.70 10.27
N LEU A 171 -19.50 -5.82 9.61
CA LEU A 171 -19.15 -5.94 8.20
C LEU A 171 -17.65 -6.25 8.11
N LEU A 172 -17.31 -7.40 7.53
CA LEU A 172 -15.94 -7.68 7.14
C LEU A 172 -15.73 -7.11 5.73
N VAL A 173 -14.85 -6.13 5.63
CA VAL A 173 -14.46 -5.52 4.36
C VAL A 173 -13.07 -6.02 4.02
N MET A 174 -12.87 -6.49 2.80
CA MET A 174 -11.66 -7.22 2.42
C MET A 174 -11.26 -6.88 0.99
N ASN A 175 -9.98 -6.61 0.79
CA ASN A 175 -9.38 -6.38 -0.51
C ASN A 175 -9.16 -7.69 -1.28
N HIS A 176 -9.04 -7.54 -2.59
CA HIS A 176 -8.68 -8.56 -3.55
C HIS A 176 -7.64 -7.96 -4.49
N GLU A 177 -6.38 -8.29 -4.24
CA GLU A 177 -5.25 -7.54 -4.77
C GLU A 177 -4.93 -7.93 -6.21
N TYR A 178 -4.77 -9.22 -6.48
CA TYR A 178 -4.42 -9.73 -7.79
C TYR A 178 -5.12 -11.04 -8.08
N VAL A 179 -4.84 -11.61 -9.25
CA VAL A 179 -5.41 -12.90 -9.66
C VAL A 179 -4.33 -13.88 -10.12
N ASN A 180 -4.55 -15.14 -9.77
CA ASN A 180 -3.78 -16.25 -10.34
C ASN A 180 -4.47 -16.67 -11.64
N SER A 181 -4.19 -15.97 -12.74
CA SER A 181 -4.90 -16.13 -14.03
C SER A 181 -4.96 -17.58 -14.55
N GLU A 182 -3.89 -18.35 -14.33
CA GLU A 182 -3.81 -19.78 -14.71
C GLU A 182 -4.77 -20.66 -13.87
N GLU A 183 -5.07 -20.23 -12.65
CA GLU A 183 -5.95 -20.94 -11.71
C GLU A 183 -7.39 -20.42 -11.73
N LEU A 184 -7.61 -19.21 -12.22
CA LEU A 184 -8.91 -18.57 -12.21
C LEU A 184 -9.79 -18.95 -13.41
N SER A 185 -9.18 -19.20 -14.57
CA SER A 185 -9.90 -19.41 -15.84
C SER A 185 -9.92 -20.89 -16.26
N PRO A 186 -10.97 -21.36 -16.96
CA PRO A 186 -11.16 -22.77 -17.30
C PRO A 186 -10.08 -23.30 -18.28
N PHE A 187 -9.54 -22.44 -19.14
CA PHE A 187 -8.44 -22.79 -20.06
C PHE A 187 -7.05 -22.43 -19.52
N GLY A 188 -6.96 -22.07 -18.23
CA GLY A 188 -5.76 -21.51 -17.64
C GLY A 188 -5.39 -20.16 -18.27
N TYR A 189 -4.08 -19.85 -18.31
CA TYR A 189 -3.59 -18.63 -18.94
C TYR A 189 -3.52 -18.82 -20.46
N TYR A 190 -4.63 -18.52 -21.15
CA TYR A 190 -4.75 -18.63 -22.60
C TYR A 190 -4.54 -17.29 -23.32
N VAL A 191 -3.77 -17.32 -24.41
CA VAL A 191 -3.54 -16.19 -25.31
C VAL A 191 -3.70 -16.64 -26.77
N ILE A 192 -4.32 -15.79 -27.58
CA ILE A 192 -4.37 -15.90 -29.04
C ILE A 192 -3.19 -15.10 -29.60
N GLU A 193 -2.34 -15.75 -30.39
CA GLU A 193 -1.21 -15.13 -31.07
C GLU A 193 -1.63 -14.64 -32.46
N ASP A 194 -1.52 -13.34 -32.72
CA ASP A 194 -1.86 -12.67 -33.97
C ASP A 194 -0.65 -11.85 -34.45
N LYS A 195 0.20 -12.47 -35.26
CA LYS A 195 1.47 -11.86 -35.70
C LYS A 195 1.31 -10.66 -36.63
N ASP A 196 0.14 -10.52 -37.24
CA ASP A 196 -0.17 -9.44 -38.17
C ASP A 196 -0.78 -8.21 -37.46
N ALA A 197 -1.16 -8.35 -36.19
CA ALA A 197 -1.63 -7.24 -35.37
C ALA A 197 -0.50 -6.27 -34.99
N ALA A 198 -0.88 -5.05 -34.61
CA ALA A 198 0.03 -4.07 -34.04
C ALA A 198 0.73 -4.64 -32.77
N PRO A 199 1.99 -4.25 -32.47
CA PRO A 199 2.79 -4.90 -31.42
C PRO A 199 2.09 -5.10 -30.06
N LEU A 200 1.33 -4.10 -29.60
CA LEU A 200 0.56 -4.18 -28.34
C LEU A 200 -0.56 -5.23 -28.33
N PHE A 201 -1.02 -5.67 -29.49
CA PHE A 201 -2.18 -6.54 -29.67
C PHE A 201 -1.82 -7.90 -30.28
N GLN A 202 -0.53 -8.21 -30.42
CA GLN A 202 -0.06 -9.50 -30.96
C GLN A 202 -0.42 -10.68 -30.06
N ARG A 203 -0.53 -10.44 -28.74
CA ARG A 203 -0.95 -11.44 -27.76
C ARG A 203 -2.29 -11.02 -27.18
N ARG A 204 -3.36 -11.74 -27.52
CA ARG A 204 -4.73 -11.37 -27.17
C ARG A 204 -5.33 -12.31 -26.12
N ARG A 205 -5.87 -11.75 -25.05
CA ARG A 205 -6.65 -12.51 -24.05
C ARG A 205 -8.10 -12.69 -24.50
N LEU A 206 -8.77 -13.69 -23.95
CA LEU A 206 -10.22 -13.84 -24.13
C LEU A 206 -10.96 -12.77 -23.33
N ALA A 207 -12.00 -12.18 -23.92
CA ALA A 207 -12.86 -11.19 -23.26
C ALA A 207 -13.43 -11.70 -21.92
N SER A 208 -13.86 -12.97 -21.88
CA SER A 208 -14.37 -13.60 -20.66
C SER A 208 -13.31 -13.72 -19.56
N ASP A 209 -12.06 -13.97 -19.91
CA ASP A 209 -11.00 -14.13 -18.91
C ASP A 209 -10.62 -12.77 -18.34
N VAL A 210 -10.45 -11.75 -19.19
CA VAL A 210 -10.20 -10.37 -18.74
C VAL A 210 -11.33 -9.86 -17.86
N ARG A 211 -12.60 -10.07 -18.27
CA ARG A 211 -13.76 -9.67 -17.47
C ARG A 211 -13.80 -10.36 -16.11
N ARG A 212 -13.43 -11.64 -16.06
CA ARG A 212 -13.34 -12.42 -14.82
C ARG A 212 -12.26 -11.83 -13.91
N GLU A 213 -11.07 -11.58 -14.44
CA GLU A 213 -9.95 -10.99 -13.71
C GLU A 213 -10.31 -9.61 -13.15
N VAL A 214 -10.90 -8.73 -13.97
CA VAL A 214 -11.39 -7.40 -13.59
C VAL A 214 -12.42 -7.47 -12.45
N ASN A 215 -13.32 -8.46 -12.48
CA ASN A 215 -14.33 -8.65 -11.44
C ASN A 215 -13.78 -9.39 -10.21
N CYS A 216 -12.63 -10.06 -10.29
CA CYS A 216 -11.98 -10.69 -9.15
C CYS A 216 -11.15 -9.70 -8.33
N HIS A 217 -10.66 -8.63 -8.93
CA HIS A 217 -9.99 -7.54 -8.19
C HIS A 217 -10.99 -6.67 -7.43
N GLY A 218 -10.48 -5.87 -6.49
CA GLY A 218 -11.24 -4.82 -5.81
C GLY A 218 -11.49 -5.11 -4.34
N VAL A 219 -12.72 -4.94 -3.89
CA VAL A 219 -13.13 -5.08 -2.48
C VAL A 219 -14.45 -5.85 -2.38
N ALA A 220 -14.58 -6.68 -1.35
CA ALA A 220 -15.83 -7.26 -0.90
C ALA A 220 -16.25 -6.65 0.45
N VAL A 221 -17.52 -6.30 0.59
CA VAL A 221 -18.17 -6.01 1.87
C VAL A 221 -19.07 -7.20 2.18
N VAL A 222 -18.90 -7.81 3.36
CA VAL A 222 -19.67 -9.00 3.78
C VAL A 222 -20.17 -8.84 5.20
N GLU A 223 -21.48 -8.95 5.42
CA GLU A 223 -22.02 -8.98 6.78
C GLU A 223 -21.71 -10.32 7.45
N MET A 224 -21.06 -10.25 8.60
CA MET A 224 -20.63 -11.38 9.42
C MET A 224 -21.30 -11.31 10.79
N LYS A 225 -21.72 -12.46 11.30
CA LYS A 225 -22.22 -12.60 12.67
C LYS A 225 -21.47 -13.68 13.42
N ARG A 226 -21.27 -13.46 14.71
CA ARG A 226 -20.71 -14.45 15.61
C ARG A 226 -21.68 -15.62 15.72
N ARG A 227 -21.16 -16.84 15.64
CA ARG A 227 -21.98 -18.06 15.72
C ARG A 227 -22.61 -18.17 17.11
N ALA A 228 -23.78 -18.84 17.19
CA ALA A 228 -24.51 -19.01 18.45
C ALA A 228 -23.73 -19.73 19.56
N ASN A 229 -22.72 -20.53 19.20
CA ASN A 229 -21.82 -21.19 20.15
C ASN A 229 -20.69 -20.28 20.68
N GLY A 230 -20.64 -19.01 20.24
CA GLY A 230 -19.61 -18.04 20.61
C GLY A 230 -18.23 -18.31 19.99
N MET A 231 -18.11 -19.20 18.99
CA MET A 231 -16.84 -19.53 18.35
C MET A 231 -16.90 -19.34 16.83
N GLY A 232 -16.10 -18.39 16.34
CA GLY A 232 -16.02 -18.06 14.92
C GLY A 232 -17.20 -17.23 14.42
N TYR A 233 -17.16 -16.93 13.13
CA TYR A 233 -18.15 -16.11 12.43
C TYR A 233 -18.79 -16.89 11.28
N GLU A 234 -19.99 -16.48 10.90
CA GLU A 234 -20.67 -16.94 9.68
C GLU A 234 -21.18 -15.72 8.91
N MET A 235 -21.15 -15.83 7.57
CA MET A 235 -21.76 -14.83 6.70
C MET A 235 -23.27 -14.78 6.96
N VAL A 236 -23.85 -13.59 6.93
CA VAL A 236 -25.31 -13.38 6.87
C VAL A 236 -25.74 -13.47 5.40
N PRO A 237 -26.41 -14.56 4.98
CA PRO A 237 -26.85 -14.68 3.60
C PRO A 237 -27.90 -13.61 3.30
N ASN A 238 -27.87 -13.04 2.10
CA ASN A 238 -28.83 -12.01 1.64
C ASN A 238 -28.75 -10.70 2.43
N SER A 239 -27.62 -10.42 3.07
CA SER A 239 -27.40 -9.11 3.65
C SER A 239 -27.44 -8.06 2.55
N LYS A 240 -28.15 -6.95 2.82
CA LYS A 240 -28.16 -5.78 1.94
C LYS A 240 -26.77 -5.13 1.82
N TYR A 241 -25.88 -5.39 2.80
CA TYR A 241 -24.51 -4.87 2.83
C TYR A 241 -23.57 -5.68 1.94
N ASN A 242 -23.93 -6.92 1.58
CA ASN A 242 -23.08 -7.77 0.74
C ASN A 242 -22.93 -7.15 -0.65
N ARG A 243 -21.71 -6.76 -1.03
CA ARG A 243 -21.43 -6.20 -2.35
C ARG A 243 -19.98 -6.39 -2.77
N ARG A 244 -19.74 -6.38 -4.09
CA ARG A 244 -18.42 -6.19 -4.68
C ARG A 244 -18.25 -4.79 -5.23
N ILE A 245 -17.03 -4.30 -5.12
CA ILE A 245 -16.53 -3.09 -5.75
C ILE A 245 -15.31 -3.55 -6.52
N THR A 246 -15.28 -3.40 -7.84
CA THR A 246 -14.31 -4.07 -8.72
C THR A 246 -13.55 -3.07 -9.58
N SER A 247 -12.62 -3.57 -10.41
CA SER A 247 -11.92 -2.77 -11.40
C SER A 247 -12.83 -2.24 -12.53
N SER A 248 -14.12 -2.55 -12.50
CA SER A 248 -15.17 -1.96 -13.36
C SER A 248 -16.14 -1.02 -12.63
N THR A 249 -16.11 -0.92 -11.29
CA THR A 249 -17.02 -0.05 -10.53
C THR A 249 -16.67 1.42 -10.76
N THR A 250 -17.67 2.28 -11.00
CA THR A 250 -17.42 3.74 -11.09
C THR A 250 -16.97 4.27 -9.74
N ALA A 251 -15.93 5.10 -9.74
CA ALA A 251 -15.38 5.77 -8.55
C ALA A 251 -15.32 7.29 -8.80
N GLN A 252 -15.49 8.07 -7.74
CA GLN A 252 -15.30 9.53 -7.77
C GLN A 252 -13.83 9.86 -7.49
N LEU A 253 -13.30 10.88 -8.15
CA LEU A 253 -12.07 11.55 -7.76
C LEU A 253 -12.44 12.70 -6.81
N ALA A 254 -11.84 12.76 -5.64
CA ALA A 254 -12.14 13.76 -4.63
C ALA A 254 -10.85 14.37 -4.05
N GLY A 255 -10.80 15.70 -3.99
CA GLY A 255 -9.60 16.46 -3.59
C GLY A 255 -9.02 17.28 -4.75
N PRO A 256 -7.79 17.81 -4.61
CA PRO A 256 -7.26 18.84 -5.51
C PRO A 256 -7.03 18.41 -6.97
N VAL A 257 -6.97 17.11 -7.26
CA VAL A 257 -6.77 16.59 -8.63
C VAL A 257 -8.11 16.42 -9.36
N ALA A 258 -9.23 16.34 -8.63
CA ALA A 258 -10.55 16.18 -9.24
C ALA A 258 -10.87 17.37 -10.17
N GLY A 259 -11.19 17.08 -11.42
CA GLY A 259 -11.45 18.07 -12.47
C GLY A 259 -10.22 18.56 -13.24
N SER A 260 -9.02 18.12 -12.85
CA SER A 260 -7.76 18.45 -13.54
C SER A 260 -7.72 17.87 -14.95
N ASP A 261 -6.99 18.54 -15.85
CA ASP A 261 -6.72 18.03 -17.19
C ASP A 261 -5.95 16.69 -17.17
N LEU A 262 -5.20 16.42 -16.11
CA LEU A 262 -4.39 15.20 -15.93
C LEU A 262 -5.20 13.93 -15.72
N VAL A 263 -6.51 14.03 -15.45
CA VAL A 263 -7.40 12.89 -15.16
C VAL A 263 -8.62 12.81 -16.06
N LYS A 264 -8.75 13.73 -17.02
CA LYS A 264 -9.82 13.67 -18.04
C LYS A 264 -9.58 12.51 -18.98
N THR A 265 -10.63 11.74 -19.23
CA THR A 265 -10.59 10.61 -20.17
C THR A 265 -11.83 10.63 -21.06
N LYS A 266 -11.86 9.77 -22.06
CA LYS A 266 -13.09 9.51 -22.84
C LYS A 266 -14.27 9.06 -21.96
N PHE A 267 -14.02 8.34 -20.86
CA PHE A 267 -15.09 7.94 -19.93
C PHE A 267 -15.69 9.13 -19.18
N ASP A 268 -14.84 10.02 -18.70
CA ASP A 268 -15.27 11.27 -18.06
C ASP A 268 -14.39 12.45 -18.53
N PRO A 269 -14.87 13.21 -19.53
CA PRO A 269 -14.18 14.41 -20.00
C PRO A 269 -14.17 15.56 -18.98
N THR A 270 -14.91 15.43 -17.87
CA THR A 270 -14.91 16.44 -16.79
C THR A 270 -13.83 16.19 -15.74
N GLY A 271 -13.31 14.96 -15.63
CA GLY A 271 -12.21 14.61 -14.71
C GLY A 271 -12.62 14.40 -13.25
N PHE A 272 -13.90 14.15 -12.96
CA PHE A 272 -14.41 13.90 -11.61
C PHE A 272 -14.67 12.42 -11.33
N GLN A 273 -14.67 11.58 -12.36
CA GLN A 273 -14.98 10.15 -12.26
C GLN A 273 -13.96 9.31 -13.02
N THR A 274 -13.74 8.11 -12.50
CA THR A 274 -13.03 7.04 -13.20
C THR A 274 -13.83 5.75 -13.08
N ARG A 275 -13.43 4.74 -13.87
CA ARG A 275 -14.01 3.40 -13.82
C ARG A 275 -12.96 2.43 -13.29
N GLY A 276 -13.15 2.00 -12.05
CA GLY A 276 -12.38 0.96 -11.40
C GLY A 276 -11.63 1.44 -10.15
N ILE A 277 -11.54 0.52 -9.19
CA ILE A 277 -10.44 0.45 -8.22
C ILE A 277 -9.59 -0.77 -8.58
N ASN A 278 -8.29 -0.77 -8.35
CA ASN A 278 -7.48 -1.91 -8.79
C ASN A 278 -6.24 -2.14 -7.94
N ASN A 279 -5.74 -3.39 -7.96
CA ASN A 279 -4.57 -3.82 -7.21
C ASN A 279 -4.64 -3.39 -5.75
N ASN A 280 -5.75 -3.77 -5.12
CA ASN A 280 -6.10 -3.40 -3.78
C ASN A 280 -5.25 -4.19 -2.77
N CYS A 281 -4.17 -3.60 -2.26
CA CYS A 281 -3.18 -4.26 -1.41
C CYS A 281 -3.62 -4.27 0.06
N GLY A 282 -2.98 -3.48 0.92
CA GLY A 282 -3.33 -3.29 2.31
C GLY A 282 -4.55 -2.41 2.55
N ALA A 283 -4.82 -2.12 3.81
CA ALA A 283 -6.02 -1.40 4.20
C ALA A 283 -5.81 -0.48 5.41
N GLY A 284 -6.72 0.48 5.54
CA GLY A 284 -6.85 1.37 6.68
C GLY A 284 -8.29 1.45 7.17
N LEU A 285 -8.46 1.66 8.47
CA LEU A 285 -9.71 2.13 9.06
C LEU A 285 -9.67 3.65 9.17
N SER A 286 -10.74 4.35 8.84
CA SER A 286 -10.88 5.76 9.22
C SER A 286 -11.49 5.93 10.62
N PRO A 287 -11.15 6.99 11.37
CA PRO A 287 -11.75 7.24 12.68
C PRO A 287 -13.25 7.56 12.63
N TRP A 288 -13.81 7.80 11.43
CA TRP A 288 -15.24 8.01 11.21
C TRP A 288 -15.98 6.78 10.65
N GLY A 289 -15.33 5.61 10.56
CA GLY A 289 -16.01 4.34 10.28
C GLY A 289 -16.14 3.97 8.80
N THR A 290 -15.22 4.46 7.96
CA THR A 290 -15.07 4.06 6.56
C THR A 290 -13.82 3.22 6.34
N TYR A 291 -13.78 2.51 5.24
CA TYR A 291 -12.69 1.65 4.82
C TYR A 291 -11.80 2.36 3.81
N LEU A 292 -10.49 2.35 4.03
CA LEU A 292 -9.48 2.94 3.16
C LEU A 292 -8.74 1.80 2.47
N THR A 293 -9.10 1.50 1.23
CA THR A 293 -8.35 0.54 0.40
C THR A 293 -7.28 1.28 -0.40
N THR A 294 -6.19 0.59 -0.75
CA THR A 294 -5.00 1.20 -1.34
C THR A 294 -4.73 0.61 -2.72
N GLU A 295 -4.48 1.45 -3.71
CA GLU A 295 -4.10 0.98 -5.05
C GLU A 295 -2.57 0.96 -5.16
N GLU A 296 -1.99 -0.22 -5.30
CA GLU A 296 -0.56 -0.46 -5.16
C GLU A 296 0.08 -0.76 -6.52
N ASN A 297 0.10 -2.02 -6.96
CA ASN A 297 0.67 -2.43 -8.26
C ASN A 297 -0.25 -2.20 -9.49
N PHE A 298 -0.92 -1.04 -9.55
CA PHE A 298 -1.87 -0.69 -10.63
C PHE A 298 -1.23 -0.58 -12.02
N LEU A 299 0.11 -0.39 -12.12
CA LEU A 299 0.84 -0.41 -13.40
C LEU A 299 0.60 -1.70 -14.18
N GLY A 300 0.44 -2.83 -13.49
CA GLY A 300 0.41 -4.14 -14.13
C GLY A 300 -0.70 -4.32 -15.18
N VAL A 301 -1.80 -3.57 -15.08
CA VAL A 301 -2.97 -3.73 -15.96
C VAL A 301 -3.01 -2.77 -17.13
N PHE A 302 -2.13 -1.78 -17.17
CA PHE A 302 -2.12 -0.78 -18.23
C PHE A 302 -1.06 -1.07 -19.28
N ALA A 303 -1.40 -0.81 -20.54
CA ALA A 303 -0.48 -0.83 -21.66
C ALA A 303 -0.26 0.57 -22.23
N ARG A 304 0.91 0.80 -22.81
CA ARG A 304 1.33 2.04 -23.47
C ARG A 304 2.07 1.73 -24.77
N GLY A 305 1.59 2.28 -25.87
CA GLY A 305 2.16 2.14 -27.20
C GLY A 305 3.18 3.23 -27.51
N GLN A 306 3.40 3.45 -28.80
CA GLN A 306 4.27 4.52 -29.29
C GLN A 306 3.50 5.85 -29.35
N ASP A 307 3.59 6.66 -28.29
CA ASP A 307 2.84 7.91 -28.15
C ASP A 307 3.67 9.10 -27.60
N ALA A 308 4.98 8.94 -27.41
CA ALA A 308 5.78 9.97 -26.73
C ALA A 308 5.77 11.31 -27.49
N SER A 309 5.67 11.28 -28.82
CA SER A 309 5.59 12.49 -29.66
C SER A 309 4.26 13.23 -29.58
N GLN A 310 3.23 12.60 -29.01
CA GLN A 310 1.87 13.11 -28.85
C GLN A 310 1.64 13.71 -27.45
N LEU A 311 2.60 13.54 -26.55
CA LEU A 311 2.53 13.95 -25.15
C LEU A 311 3.51 15.09 -24.86
N SER A 312 3.24 15.83 -23.79
CA SER A 312 4.23 16.79 -23.27
C SER A 312 5.44 16.05 -22.68
N ALA A 313 6.56 16.76 -22.52
CA ALA A 313 7.73 16.20 -21.83
C ALA A 313 7.40 15.81 -20.38
N SER A 314 6.56 16.60 -19.70
CA SER A 314 6.10 16.34 -18.34
C SER A 314 5.25 15.07 -18.25
N ASP A 315 4.31 14.87 -19.17
CA ASP A 315 3.48 13.67 -19.21
C ASP A 315 4.31 12.41 -19.48
N ASN A 316 5.29 12.50 -20.39
CA ASN A 316 6.22 11.42 -20.68
C ASN A 316 7.03 11.04 -19.43
N TYR A 317 7.66 12.04 -18.80
CA TYR A 317 8.44 11.85 -17.59
C TYR A 317 7.59 11.25 -16.46
N GLY A 318 6.39 11.79 -16.24
CA GLY A 318 5.47 11.31 -15.21
C GLY A 318 5.04 9.86 -15.41
N ARG A 319 4.90 9.38 -16.64
CA ARG A 319 4.62 7.96 -16.92
C ARG A 319 5.84 7.07 -16.71
N GLU A 320 7.00 7.49 -17.19
CA GLU A 320 8.25 6.74 -17.05
C GLU A 320 8.66 6.58 -15.58
N ARG A 321 8.47 7.63 -14.77
CA ARG A 321 8.74 7.63 -13.32
C ARG A 321 7.82 6.71 -12.51
N TYR A 322 6.74 6.24 -13.12
CA TYR A 322 5.82 5.25 -12.57
C TYR A 322 5.90 3.92 -13.34
N GLY A 323 7.02 3.67 -14.04
CA GLY A 323 7.30 2.39 -14.69
C GLY A 323 6.58 2.15 -16.03
N ALA A 324 6.01 3.17 -16.66
CA ALA A 324 5.29 3.06 -17.94
C ALA A 324 6.04 3.74 -19.12
N PRO A 325 7.20 3.20 -19.55
CA PRO A 325 7.89 3.70 -20.74
C PRO A 325 7.09 3.42 -22.02
N GLU A 326 7.49 4.07 -23.11
CA GLU A 326 6.92 3.83 -24.43
C GLU A 326 7.08 2.35 -24.85
N ASN A 327 6.07 1.80 -25.53
CA ASN A 327 6.01 0.38 -25.93
C ASN A 327 5.99 -0.62 -24.76
N SER A 328 5.41 -0.25 -23.63
CA SER A 328 5.14 -1.16 -22.52
C SER A 328 3.80 -1.86 -22.71
N PRO A 329 3.72 -3.17 -22.98
CA PRO A 329 2.45 -3.88 -23.13
C PRO A 329 1.70 -4.12 -21.80
N GLY A 330 2.20 -3.56 -20.69
CA GLY A 330 1.77 -3.91 -19.34
C GLY A 330 2.36 -5.23 -18.87
N SER A 331 1.80 -5.78 -17.79
CA SER A 331 2.18 -7.09 -17.28
C SER A 331 1.59 -8.22 -18.14
N ARG A 332 1.58 -9.44 -17.61
CA ARG A 332 0.81 -10.55 -18.17
C ARG A 332 -0.71 -10.31 -18.24
N TYR A 333 -1.27 -9.26 -17.64
CA TYR A 333 -2.72 -9.09 -17.65
C TYR A 333 -3.30 -8.89 -19.05
N LEU A 334 -2.67 -8.02 -19.85
CA LEU A 334 -3.08 -7.75 -21.23
C LEU A 334 -4.58 -7.39 -21.36
N TRP A 335 -5.12 -6.65 -20.38
CA TRP A 335 -6.55 -6.32 -20.29
C TRP A 335 -7.05 -5.43 -21.43
N HIS A 336 -6.14 -4.74 -22.13
CA HIS A 336 -6.43 -3.93 -23.31
C HIS A 336 -6.68 -4.74 -24.59
N THR A 337 -6.32 -6.02 -24.60
CA THR A 337 -6.18 -6.79 -25.84
C THR A 337 -7.44 -7.42 -26.45
N PRO A 338 -8.51 -7.78 -25.70
CA PRO A 338 -9.68 -8.40 -26.30
C PRO A 338 -10.35 -7.54 -27.39
N ASP A 339 -11.00 -8.20 -28.35
CA ASP A 339 -11.68 -7.49 -29.46
C ASP A 339 -12.84 -6.63 -28.92
N ALA A 340 -12.95 -5.39 -29.40
CA ALA A 340 -14.00 -4.46 -28.98
C ALA A 340 -15.43 -4.97 -29.25
N LYS A 341 -15.61 -5.88 -30.21
CA LYS A 341 -16.91 -6.53 -30.50
C LYS A 341 -17.40 -7.45 -29.37
N ASP A 342 -16.49 -7.92 -28.52
CA ASP A 342 -16.76 -8.84 -27.41
C ASP A 342 -17.00 -8.07 -26.09
N ALA A 343 -16.91 -6.73 -26.13
CA ALA A 343 -17.18 -5.86 -25.00
C ALA A 343 -18.69 -5.81 -24.72
N ILE A 344 -19.06 -5.88 -23.44
CA ILE A 344 -20.47 -5.75 -22.99
C ILE A 344 -20.76 -4.40 -22.34
N ILE A 345 -19.71 -3.64 -22.03
CA ILE A 345 -19.79 -2.23 -21.63
C ILE A 345 -18.92 -1.38 -22.54
N THR A 346 -19.27 -0.10 -22.69
CA THR A 346 -18.51 0.84 -23.52
C THR A 346 -17.06 0.92 -23.05
N ASP A 347 -16.14 0.76 -24.01
CA ASP A 347 -14.69 0.85 -23.82
C ASP A 347 -14.13 -0.10 -22.74
N GLU A 348 -14.77 -1.27 -22.55
CA GLU A 348 -14.44 -2.26 -21.51
C GLU A 348 -12.94 -2.59 -21.43
N PHE A 349 -12.33 -2.83 -22.60
CA PHE A 349 -10.94 -3.25 -22.74
C PHE A 349 -10.02 -2.08 -23.10
N SER A 350 -10.42 -1.23 -24.05
CA SER A 350 -9.59 -0.13 -24.56
C SER A 350 -9.24 0.90 -23.49
N ARG A 351 -9.98 1.00 -22.39
CA ARG A 351 -9.65 1.89 -21.26
C ARG A 351 -8.35 1.55 -20.53
N TRP A 352 -7.85 0.33 -20.72
CA TRP A 352 -6.57 -0.13 -20.15
C TRP A 352 -5.38 0.20 -21.06
N ASP A 353 -5.63 0.75 -22.24
CA ASP A 353 -4.60 1.29 -23.14
C ASP A 353 -4.45 2.80 -22.89
N MET A 354 -3.32 3.20 -22.30
CA MET A 354 -2.99 4.61 -22.03
C MET A 354 -2.31 5.31 -23.22
N THR A 355 -2.26 4.68 -24.41
CA THR A 355 -1.68 5.28 -25.61
C THR A 355 -2.48 6.52 -26.04
N ALA A 356 -1.83 7.66 -26.19
CA ALA A 356 -2.43 8.85 -26.78
C ALA A 356 -2.63 8.66 -28.29
N VAL A 357 -3.89 8.46 -28.70
CA VAL A 357 -4.28 8.18 -30.10
C VAL A 357 -5.26 9.22 -30.67
N GLY A 358 -5.98 9.93 -29.81
CA GLY A 358 -6.94 10.97 -30.17
C GLY A 358 -6.33 12.36 -30.26
N ALA A 359 -7.16 13.37 -30.58
CA ALA A 359 -6.75 14.76 -30.59
C ALA A 359 -6.61 15.33 -29.17
N SER A 360 -7.42 14.83 -28.24
CA SER A 360 -7.43 15.24 -26.84
C SER A 360 -7.68 14.06 -25.89
N ALA A 361 -7.52 14.30 -24.59
CA ALA A 361 -7.82 13.30 -23.57
C ALA A 361 -9.32 12.95 -23.47
N ALA A 362 -10.21 13.76 -24.07
CA ALA A 362 -11.63 13.42 -24.18
C ALA A 362 -11.92 12.37 -25.27
N ASP A 363 -10.95 12.08 -26.14
CA ASP A 363 -11.09 11.16 -27.27
C ASP A 363 -10.47 9.78 -27.00
N ASP A 364 -9.67 9.64 -25.94
CA ASP A 364 -8.95 8.41 -25.58
C ASP A 364 -8.76 8.25 -24.06
N TYR A 365 -7.91 7.29 -23.67
CA TYR A 365 -7.63 6.94 -22.28
C TYR A 365 -6.20 7.27 -21.86
N ARG A 366 -5.55 8.25 -22.52
CA ARG A 366 -4.16 8.62 -22.20
C ARG A 366 -3.94 8.97 -20.72
N ASN A 367 -4.96 9.52 -20.08
CA ASN A 367 -4.91 9.90 -18.67
C ASN A 367 -5.56 8.87 -17.75
N GLY A 368 -6.04 7.73 -18.28
CA GLY A 368 -6.63 6.65 -17.49
C GLY A 368 -5.70 6.15 -16.40
N PHE A 369 -4.40 6.01 -16.72
CA PHE A 369 -3.35 5.65 -15.78
C PHE A 369 -3.22 6.61 -14.59
N ASN A 370 -3.45 7.91 -14.80
CA ASN A 370 -3.38 8.93 -13.75
C ASN A 370 -4.58 8.88 -12.80
N THR A 371 -5.63 8.11 -13.13
CA THR A 371 -6.81 7.96 -12.27
C THR A 371 -6.69 6.80 -11.26
N PHE A 372 -5.55 6.12 -11.21
CA PHE A 372 -5.23 5.02 -10.30
C PHE A 372 -3.99 5.33 -9.46
N GLY A 373 -3.78 4.59 -8.37
CA GLY A 373 -2.67 4.77 -7.43
C GLY A 373 -3.04 5.69 -6.26
N TYR A 374 -4.29 5.67 -5.83
CA TYR A 374 -4.78 6.50 -4.72
C TYR A 374 -5.31 5.64 -3.58
N ILE A 375 -5.29 6.20 -2.37
CA ILE A 375 -6.19 5.77 -1.30
C ILE A 375 -7.63 5.94 -1.78
N THR A 376 -8.40 4.85 -1.78
CA THR A 376 -9.82 4.86 -2.12
C THR A 376 -10.67 4.57 -0.91
N GLU A 377 -11.57 5.50 -0.57
CA GLU A 377 -12.47 5.39 0.58
C GLU A 377 -13.80 4.76 0.18
N ILE A 378 -14.25 3.80 0.98
CA ILE A 378 -15.51 3.07 0.84
C ILE A 378 -16.27 3.18 2.16
N ASP A 379 -17.55 3.56 2.10
CA ASP A 379 -18.45 3.46 3.25
C ASP A 379 -19.11 2.08 3.26
N PRO A 380 -18.76 1.19 4.20
CA PRO A 380 -19.34 -0.15 4.21
C PRO A 380 -20.81 -0.16 4.66
N PHE A 381 -21.29 0.88 5.34
CA PHE A 381 -22.66 0.97 5.85
C PHE A 381 -23.64 1.62 4.86
N ASP A 382 -23.15 2.27 3.80
CA ASP A 382 -23.96 2.76 2.69
C ASP A 382 -23.70 1.94 1.39
N GLN A 383 -24.56 0.96 1.14
CA GLN A 383 -24.48 0.10 -0.05
C GLN A 383 -24.63 0.84 -1.39
N ASN A 384 -25.17 2.06 -1.39
CA ASN A 384 -25.35 2.88 -2.59
C ASN A 384 -24.24 3.90 -2.78
N SER A 385 -23.34 4.05 -1.79
CA SER A 385 -22.23 5.00 -1.87
C SER A 385 -21.28 4.63 -3.01
N THR A 386 -20.84 5.64 -3.76
CA THR A 386 -19.76 5.50 -4.74
C THR A 386 -18.41 5.60 -4.02
N PRO A 387 -17.44 4.69 -4.28
CA PRO A 387 -16.08 4.82 -3.75
C PRO A 387 -15.43 6.16 -4.14
N GLN A 388 -14.61 6.72 -3.27
CA GLN A 388 -13.97 8.03 -3.47
C GLN A 388 -12.44 7.93 -3.40
N LYS A 389 -11.74 8.19 -4.51
CA LYS A 389 -10.28 8.28 -4.56
C LYS A 389 -9.83 9.61 -3.96
N ARG A 390 -9.06 9.56 -2.88
CA ARG A 390 -8.65 10.72 -2.06
C ARG A 390 -7.36 11.32 -2.59
N THR A 391 -7.49 12.22 -3.56
CA THR A 391 -6.35 12.70 -4.34
C THR A 391 -5.41 13.61 -3.55
N ALA A 392 -5.85 14.20 -2.43
CA ALA A 392 -4.99 15.00 -1.56
C ALA A 392 -3.89 14.17 -0.88
N MET A 393 -4.06 12.85 -0.82
CA MET A 393 -3.11 11.90 -0.21
C MET A 393 -2.01 11.46 -1.18
N GLY A 394 -2.00 12.01 -2.40
CA GLY A 394 -0.97 11.74 -3.41
C GLY A 394 -1.18 10.44 -4.18
N ARG A 395 -0.50 10.34 -5.32
CA ARG A 395 -0.56 9.19 -6.21
C ARG A 395 0.76 8.40 -6.21
N PHE A 396 0.72 7.14 -5.81
CA PHE A 396 1.87 6.20 -5.79
C PHE A 396 1.39 4.76 -5.51
N ALA A 397 2.29 3.80 -5.35
CA ALA A 397 1.93 2.41 -5.04
C ALA A 397 1.64 2.30 -3.54
N HIS A 398 0.43 2.67 -3.12
CA HIS A 398 0.09 2.71 -1.69
C HIS A 398 -0.01 1.29 -1.12
N GLU A 399 0.79 0.96 -0.11
CA GLU A 399 0.64 -0.34 0.57
C GLU A 399 -0.60 -0.35 1.46
N ASN A 400 -0.61 0.45 2.53
CA ASN A 400 -1.72 0.60 3.46
C ASN A 400 -1.85 2.05 3.92
N CYS A 401 -2.78 2.32 4.83
CA CYS A 401 -3.00 3.67 5.36
C CYS A 401 -3.33 3.62 6.85
N ALA A 402 -2.43 4.12 7.70
CA ALA A 402 -2.64 4.13 9.15
C ALA A 402 -2.89 5.55 9.64
N TYR A 403 -4.01 5.77 10.35
CA TYR A 403 -4.25 7.03 11.03
C TYR A 403 -3.57 7.05 12.41
N ALA A 404 -3.07 8.21 12.79
CA ALA A 404 -2.62 8.48 14.14
C ALA A 404 -3.82 8.68 15.09
N PRO A 405 -3.68 8.38 16.40
CA PRO A 405 -4.68 8.71 17.41
C PRO A 405 -5.27 10.12 17.24
N VAL A 406 -6.58 10.20 17.01
CA VAL A 406 -7.27 11.48 16.80
C VAL A 406 -7.52 12.19 18.13
N LYS A 407 -7.41 13.52 18.14
CA LYS A 407 -7.66 14.35 19.33
C LYS A 407 -8.60 15.50 19.00
N GLN A 408 -9.62 15.72 19.82
CA GLN A 408 -10.61 16.77 19.60
C GLN A 408 -9.90 18.12 19.36
N GLY A 409 -10.24 18.80 18.26
CA GLY A 409 -9.68 20.10 17.92
C GLY A 409 -8.26 20.06 17.33
N LYS A 410 -7.70 18.88 17.03
CA LYS A 410 -6.41 18.70 16.33
C LYS A 410 -6.63 18.13 14.93
N PRO A 411 -5.68 18.29 13.98
CA PRO A 411 -5.73 17.63 12.68
C PRO A 411 -5.82 16.10 12.79
N VAL A 412 -6.37 15.45 11.77
CA VAL A 412 -6.24 14.01 11.56
C VAL A 412 -5.00 13.74 10.72
N VAL A 413 -4.20 12.76 11.11
CA VAL A 413 -2.91 12.44 10.45
C VAL A 413 -2.94 11.01 9.96
N PHE A 414 -2.44 10.78 8.76
CA PHE A 414 -2.29 9.47 8.14
C PHE A 414 -0.85 9.25 7.67
N TYR A 415 -0.35 8.03 7.80
CA TYR A 415 0.94 7.59 7.27
C TYR A 415 0.72 6.56 6.16
N MET A 416 1.60 6.57 5.15
CA MET A 416 1.50 5.73 3.96
C MET A 416 2.91 5.34 3.47
N GLY A 417 3.08 4.08 3.04
CA GLY A 417 4.25 3.62 2.31
C GLY A 417 4.00 3.61 0.80
N ASP A 418 5.04 3.84 0.01
CA ASP A 418 5.07 3.59 -1.43
C ASP A 418 5.90 2.33 -1.70
N ASP A 419 5.23 1.19 -1.92
CA ASP A 419 5.93 -0.09 -2.06
C ASP A 419 6.58 -0.24 -3.44
N ALA A 420 7.75 0.35 -3.56
CA ALA A 420 8.68 0.10 -4.63
C ALA A 420 10.11 0.36 -4.18
N ARG A 421 11.07 -0.20 -4.92
CA ARG A 421 12.48 -0.14 -4.51
C ARG A 421 12.99 1.29 -4.59
N GLY A 422 13.47 1.80 -3.45
CA GLY A 422 14.01 3.15 -3.37
C GLY A 422 12.95 4.25 -3.35
N GLU A 423 11.66 3.92 -3.22
CA GLU A 423 10.62 4.92 -2.99
C GLU A 423 10.52 5.31 -1.51
N TYR A 424 9.42 5.97 -1.14
CA TYR A 424 9.38 6.87 0.00
C TYR A 424 8.28 6.53 1.01
N ILE A 425 8.41 7.09 2.21
CA ILE A 425 7.36 7.10 3.23
C ILE A 425 6.71 8.49 3.23
N TYR A 426 5.39 8.52 3.27
CA TYR A 426 4.57 9.72 3.21
C TYR A 426 3.71 9.90 4.46
N LYS A 427 3.30 11.15 4.69
CA LYS A 427 2.40 11.57 5.75
C LYS A 427 1.39 12.57 5.21
N PHE A 428 0.12 12.40 5.51
CA PHE A 428 -0.93 13.37 5.20
C PHE A 428 -1.49 13.97 6.49
N VAL A 429 -1.62 15.29 6.54
CA VAL A 429 -2.20 16.03 7.67
C VAL A 429 -3.42 16.79 7.17
N SER A 430 -4.60 16.49 7.70
CA SER A 430 -5.83 17.18 7.30
C SER A 430 -5.80 18.66 7.69
N LYS A 431 -6.37 19.53 6.86
CA LYS A 431 -6.56 20.93 7.23
C LYS A 431 -7.67 21.10 8.27
N ALA A 432 -8.71 20.28 8.18
CA ALA A 432 -9.80 20.27 9.14
C ALA A 432 -9.34 19.72 10.49
N MET A 433 -9.95 20.25 11.56
CA MET A 433 -9.73 19.78 12.93
C MET A 433 -10.76 18.72 13.30
N TRP A 434 -10.29 17.65 13.94
CA TRP A 434 -11.08 16.52 14.38
C TRP A 434 -12.20 16.92 15.33
N SER A 435 -13.35 16.29 15.15
CA SER A 435 -14.50 16.37 16.04
C SER A 435 -15.05 14.98 16.31
N ASN A 436 -15.23 14.63 17.59
CA ASN A 436 -15.86 13.37 18.00
C ASN A 436 -17.29 13.21 17.47
N ALA A 437 -17.93 14.30 17.05
CA ALA A 437 -19.24 14.25 16.38
C ALA A 437 -19.20 13.61 14.97
N ASP A 438 -18.01 13.44 14.39
CA ASP A 438 -17.84 12.84 13.07
C ASP A 438 -17.63 11.32 13.11
N ILE A 439 -17.57 10.70 14.30
CA ILE A 439 -17.54 9.24 14.44
C ILE A 439 -18.81 8.65 13.82
N GLY A 440 -18.65 7.70 12.90
CA GLY A 440 -19.76 7.14 12.12
C GLY A 440 -20.31 8.08 11.04
N GLY A 441 -19.58 9.15 10.71
CA GLY A 441 -19.98 10.16 9.73
C GLY A 441 -19.86 9.72 8.26
N GLY A 442 -19.34 8.52 7.99
CA GLY A 442 -19.25 7.96 6.64
C GLY A 442 -18.42 8.81 5.68
N LEU A 443 -18.72 8.73 4.37
CA LEU A 443 -18.00 9.51 3.35
C LEU A 443 -18.06 11.03 3.56
N LYS A 444 -19.10 11.55 4.24
CA LYS A 444 -19.22 12.99 4.51
C LYS A 444 -18.14 13.47 5.48
N ALA A 445 -17.80 12.66 6.48
CA ALA A 445 -16.64 12.92 7.32
C ALA A 445 -15.34 12.75 6.53
N GLY A 446 -15.25 11.73 5.68
CA GLY A 446 -14.15 11.56 4.73
C GLY A 446 -13.88 12.80 3.89
N ASP A 447 -14.91 13.39 3.29
CA ASP A 447 -14.81 14.62 2.50
C ASP A 447 -14.25 15.80 3.29
N LYS A 448 -14.61 15.89 4.58
CA LYS A 448 -14.12 16.95 5.47
C LYS A 448 -12.62 16.82 5.74
N TYR A 449 -12.11 15.60 5.89
CA TYR A 449 -10.74 15.36 6.36
C TYR A 449 -9.74 14.99 5.26
N LEU A 450 -10.17 14.33 4.19
CA LEU A 450 -9.28 13.72 3.18
C LEU A 450 -9.22 14.49 1.85
N ASN A 451 -10.05 15.51 1.65
CA ASN A 451 -10.03 16.31 0.42
C ASN A 451 -9.18 17.59 0.52
N ASP A 452 -8.82 18.04 1.73
CA ASP A 452 -8.01 19.26 1.94
C ASP A 452 -7.05 19.07 3.13
N GLY A 453 -5.76 19.27 2.88
CA GLY A 453 -4.67 19.02 3.82
C GLY A 453 -3.32 19.14 3.13
N THR A 454 -2.27 18.70 3.82
CA THR A 454 -0.91 18.74 3.31
C THR A 454 -0.32 17.34 3.27
N LEU A 455 0.20 16.94 2.11
CA LEU A 455 1.01 15.75 1.94
C LEU A 455 2.48 16.09 2.23
N TYR A 456 3.17 15.19 2.92
CA TYR A 456 4.58 15.30 3.27
C TYR A 456 5.32 14.02 2.88
N VAL A 457 6.62 14.14 2.67
CA VAL A 457 7.53 13.01 2.46
C VAL A 457 8.65 13.00 3.51
N ALA A 458 9.09 11.82 3.92
CA ALA A 458 10.07 11.65 4.98
C ALA A 458 11.52 11.85 4.50
N ILE A 459 12.33 12.46 5.36
CA ILE A 459 13.79 12.42 5.31
C ILE A 459 14.28 11.84 6.64
N PHE A 460 15.07 10.76 6.55
CA PHE A 460 15.73 10.12 7.68
C PHE A 460 17.19 10.54 7.75
N ASN A 461 17.58 11.29 8.78
CA ASN A 461 18.95 11.74 8.96
C ASN A 461 19.80 10.66 9.65
N GLU A 462 21.08 10.62 9.31
CA GLU A 462 22.06 9.64 9.79
C GLU A 462 22.29 9.63 11.32
N ASP A 463 21.77 10.62 12.05
CA ASP A 463 21.90 10.76 13.51
C ASP A 463 20.68 10.26 14.30
N GLY A 464 19.67 9.69 13.62
CA GLY A 464 18.43 9.23 14.25
C GLY A 464 17.33 10.29 14.28
N SER A 465 17.61 11.54 13.88
CA SER A 465 16.56 12.53 13.66
C SER A 465 15.92 12.38 12.27
N GLY A 466 14.71 12.88 12.09
CA GLY A 466 14.07 12.95 10.79
C GLY A 466 13.16 14.17 10.64
N GLU A 467 12.83 14.48 9.39
CA GLU A 467 11.98 15.62 9.04
C GLU A 467 10.94 15.25 7.98
N TRP A 468 9.81 15.94 8.03
CA TRP A 468 8.74 15.87 7.03
C TRP A 468 8.83 17.08 6.10
N LYS A 469 9.10 16.86 4.80
CA LYS A 469 9.05 17.92 3.78
C LYS A 469 7.68 17.99 3.14
N ALA A 470 7.07 19.18 3.17
CA ALA A 470 5.77 19.42 2.56
C ALA A 470 5.84 19.34 1.03
N LEU A 471 4.91 18.60 0.42
CA LEU A 471 4.73 18.53 -1.03
C LEU A 471 3.67 19.54 -1.47
N VAL A 472 4.06 20.82 -1.46
CA VAL A 472 3.21 21.96 -1.77
C VAL A 472 3.82 22.76 -2.92
N GLN A 473 3.00 23.09 -3.92
CA GLN A 473 3.44 23.92 -5.04
C GLN A 473 4.01 25.26 -4.53
N GLY A 474 5.19 25.64 -5.03
CA GLY A 474 5.95 26.81 -4.61
C GLY A 474 6.86 26.59 -3.40
N GLN A 475 6.94 25.37 -2.84
CA GLN A 475 7.83 25.03 -1.72
C GLN A 475 8.80 23.90 -2.10
N ASN A 476 9.94 23.80 -1.41
CA ASN A 476 10.88 22.68 -1.53
C ASN A 476 11.29 22.35 -2.99
N GLY A 477 11.37 23.35 -3.87
CA GLY A 477 11.72 23.18 -5.29
C GLY A 477 10.58 22.70 -6.19
N LEU A 478 9.35 22.59 -5.66
CA LEU A 478 8.15 22.17 -6.37
C LEU A 478 7.48 23.36 -7.08
N ASP A 479 8.15 23.91 -8.08
CA ASP A 479 7.66 25.05 -8.84
C ASP A 479 7.83 24.85 -10.36
N ALA A 480 7.32 25.81 -11.14
CA ALA A 480 7.35 25.78 -12.60
C ALA A 480 8.78 25.88 -13.19
N PHE A 481 9.81 26.15 -12.38
CA PHE A 481 11.21 26.23 -12.80
C PHE A 481 12.00 24.96 -12.48
N ASN A 482 11.37 23.96 -11.85
CA ASN A 482 12.00 22.68 -11.61
C ASN A 482 12.50 22.05 -12.91
N SER A 483 13.78 21.67 -12.93
CA SER A 483 14.47 21.23 -14.14
C SER A 483 14.13 19.80 -14.56
N ALA A 484 13.65 18.96 -13.64
CA ALA A 484 13.26 17.58 -13.94
C ALA A 484 11.81 17.52 -14.41
N LEU A 485 10.91 18.18 -13.68
CA LEU A 485 9.49 18.25 -13.96
C LEU A 485 8.93 19.60 -13.47
N PRO A 486 8.56 20.53 -14.37
CA PRO A 486 7.91 21.78 -13.98
C PRO A 486 6.59 21.53 -13.26
N PHE A 487 6.45 22.00 -12.02
CA PHE A 487 5.22 21.89 -11.22
C PHE A 487 4.44 23.22 -11.24
N ASN A 488 3.48 23.33 -12.16
CA ASN A 488 2.66 24.51 -12.37
C ASN A 488 1.54 24.67 -11.33
N SER A 489 1.09 23.56 -10.74
CA SER A 489 -0.07 23.53 -9.85
C SER A 489 -0.01 22.35 -8.87
N GLN A 490 -0.87 22.39 -7.85
CA GLN A 490 -0.87 21.39 -6.77
C GLN A 490 -1.35 20.01 -7.25
N ASP A 491 -2.21 19.95 -8.26
CA ASP A 491 -2.63 18.70 -8.88
C ASP A 491 -1.47 17.97 -9.57
N GLU A 492 -0.59 18.67 -10.27
CA GLU A 492 0.65 18.09 -10.83
C GLU A 492 1.55 17.53 -9.72
N VAL A 493 1.73 18.26 -8.61
CA VAL A 493 2.49 17.77 -7.45
C VAL A 493 1.91 16.47 -6.89
N LEU A 494 0.59 16.35 -6.83
CA LEU A 494 -0.08 15.17 -6.26
C LEU A 494 -0.16 13.99 -7.24
N VAL A 495 -0.36 14.23 -8.54
CA VAL A 495 -0.35 13.19 -9.59
C VAL A 495 1.05 12.61 -9.77
N TYR A 496 2.08 13.45 -9.64
CA TYR A 496 3.49 13.09 -9.75
C TYR A 496 4.20 13.13 -8.39
N ALA A 497 3.52 12.66 -7.33
CA ALA A 497 4.02 12.71 -5.96
C ALA A 497 5.41 12.06 -5.79
N ARG A 498 5.72 11.00 -6.55
CA ARG A 498 7.06 10.41 -6.58
C ARG A 498 8.14 11.40 -7.06
N ALA A 499 7.88 12.11 -8.16
CA ALA A 499 8.77 13.15 -8.68
C ALA A 499 8.86 14.38 -7.75
N ALA A 500 7.77 14.67 -7.03
CA ALA A 500 7.78 15.71 -6.01
C ALA A 500 8.65 15.29 -4.81
N GLY A 501 8.56 14.03 -4.38
CA GLY A 501 9.44 13.44 -3.36
C GLY A 501 10.91 13.44 -3.78
N ASP A 502 11.18 13.11 -5.05
CA ASP A 502 12.49 13.22 -5.66
C ASP A 502 13.06 14.64 -5.49
N THR A 503 12.28 15.65 -5.88
CA THR A 503 12.67 17.06 -5.79
C THR A 503 12.86 17.53 -4.36
N ALA A 504 11.99 17.10 -3.45
CA ALA A 504 12.04 17.48 -2.04
C ALA A 504 13.18 16.81 -1.26
N GLY A 505 13.92 15.88 -1.88
CA GLY A 505 15.08 15.22 -1.29
C GLY A 505 14.72 14.06 -0.36
N ALA A 506 13.59 13.40 -0.60
CA ALA A 506 13.13 12.26 0.21
C ALA A 506 14.18 11.13 0.30
N THR A 507 14.21 10.45 1.45
CA THR A 507 15.12 9.31 1.65
C THR A 507 14.60 8.07 0.93
N LYS A 508 15.39 7.51 0.02
CA LYS A 508 15.08 6.24 -0.67
C LYS A 508 15.05 5.06 0.30
N MET A 509 13.92 4.37 0.41
CA MET A 509 13.69 3.30 1.37
C MET A 509 13.72 1.90 0.73
N ASP A 510 13.94 0.88 1.56
CA ASP A 510 13.86 -0.52 1.16
C ASP A 510 12.40 -1.02 1.18
N ARG A 511 11.62 -0.69 0.15
CA ARG A 511 10.22 -1.12 -0.05
C ARG A 511 9.32 -0.93 1.19
N PRO A 512 8.87 0.32 1.44
CA PRO A 512 7.87 0.61 2.46
C PRO A 512 6.55 -0.10 2.22
N GLU A 513 6.29 -1.15 2.99
CA GLU A 513 5.00 -1.84 3.04
C GLU A 513 4.15 -1.27 4.20
N TRP A 514 3.63 -2.13 5.09
CA TRP A 514 2.62 -1.77 6.07
C TRP A 514 3.14 -0.80 7.12
N VAL A 515 2.38 0.28 7.31
CA VAL A 515 2.49 1.18 8.45
C VAL A 515 1.48 0.84 9.55
N SER A 516 1.88 1.00 10.81
CA SER A 516 1.00 0.92 11.96
C SER A 516 1.38 1.97 13.00
N VAL A 517 0.38 2.50 13.71
CA VAL A 517 0.58 3.46 14.81
C VAL A 517 0.18 2.78 16.12
N SER A 518 1.08 2.80 17.09
CA SER A 518 0.84 2.27 18.42
C SER A 518 -0.33 3.01 19.07
N PRO A 519 -1.42 2.31 19.45
CA PRO A 519 -2.48 2.84 20.30
C PRO A 519 -2.02 3.53 21.58
N MET A 520 -0.92 3.03 22.12
CA MET A 520 -0.51 3.28 23.49
C MET A 520 0.56 4.37 23.57
N THR A 521 1.49 4.36 22.62
CA THR A 521 2.65 5.26 22.63
C THR A 521 2.56 6.32 21.55
N GLY A 522 1.77 6.11 20.50
CA GLY A 522 1.79 6.95 19.30
C GLY A 522 3.01 6.70 18.40
N ASP A 523 3.92 5.80 18.77
CA ASP A 523 5.04 5.45 17.89
C ASP A 523 4.52 4.83 16.60
N VAL A 524 5.17 5.16 15.49
CA VAL A 524 4.82 4.66 14.17
C VAL A 524 5.84 3.62 13.74
N TYR A 525 5.38 2.53 13.12
CA TYR A 525 6.18 1.39 12.67
C TYR A 525 5.93 1.15 11.20
N VAL A 526 6.97 0.94 10.41
CA VAL A 526 6.87 0.61 8.97
C VAL A 526 7.74 -0.60 8.66
N THR A 527 7.18 -1.58 7.95
CA THR A 527 7.95 -2.66 7.36
C THR A 527 8.68 -2.19 6.11
N LEU A 528 9.97 -2.51 6.05
CA LEU A 528 10.86 -2.27 4.92
C LEU A 528 11.28 -3.65 4.40
N THR A 529 10.47 -4.22 3.50
CA THR A 529 10.36 -5.68 3.27
C THR A 529 11.63 -6.29 2.68
N ASN A 530 12.28 -5.60 1.74
CA ASN A 530 13.54 -6.00 1.12
C ASN A 530 13.94 -4.97 0.06
N ASN A 531 15.21 -5.05 -0.35
CA ASN A 531 15.72 -4.36 -1.52
C ASN A 531 17.01 -5.02 -2.03
N LYS A 532 16.89 -5.92 -3.01
CA LYS A 532 18.01 -6.63 -3.64
C LYS A 532 19.05 -5.71 -4.31
N TYR A 533 18.76 -4.43 -4.48
CA TYR A 533 19.67 -3.45 -5.08
C TYR A 533 20.40 -2.56 -4.08
N ARG A 534 19.97 -2.53 -2.81
CA ARG A 534 20.61 -1.74 -1.76
C ARG A 534 22.09 -2.07 -1.62
N GLY A 535 22.95 -1.06 -1.75
CA GLY A 535 24.41 -1.21 -1.69
C GLY A 535 25.04 -1.94 -2.89
N VAL A 536 24.24 -2.38 -3.86
CA VAL A 536 24.68 -3.04 -5.10
C VAL A 536 24.68 -2.07 -6.27
N ARG A 537 23.59 -1.32 -6.45
CA ARG A 537 23.50 -0.25 -7.47
C ARG A 537 23.95 1.08 -6.89
N GLU A 538 24.58 1.91 -7.72
CA GLU A 538 25.11 3.22 -7.30
C GLU A 538 24.00 4.19 -6.86
N ASP A 539 22.81 4.07 -7.45
CA ASP A 539 21.62 4.89 -7.19
C ASP A 539 20.80 4.43 -5.97
N GLN A 540 21.25 3.37 -5.27
CA GLN A 540 20.65 2.87 -4.03
C GLN A 540 21.72 2.54 -2.98
N PRO A 541 22.52 3.53 -2.53
CA PRO A 541 23.62 3.29 -1.58
C PRO A 541 23.12 2.90 -0.19
N LEU A 542 23.99 2.35 0.65
CA LEU A 542 23.67 2.15 2.07
C LEU A 542 23.48 3.49 2.78
N SER A 543 22.54 3.54 3.73
CA SER A 543 22.28 4.67 4.64
C SER A 543 22.02 4.15 6.05
N ALA A 544 21.97 5.03 7.07
CA ALA A 544 21.60 4.62 8.42
C ALA A 544 20.21 3.95 8.46
N ALA A 545 19.25 4.49 7.72
CA ALA A 545 17.89 3.97 7.64
C ALA A 545 17.76 2.72 6.77
N ASN A 546 18.75 2.39 5.92
CA ASN A 546 18.77 1.20 5.08
C ASN A 546 20.19 0.59 5.08
N PRO A 547 20.62 -0.06 6.18
CA PRO A 547 22.05 -0.25 6.46
C PRO A 547 22.64 -1.55 5.92
N ARG A 548 21.86 -2.40 5.25
CA ARG A 548 22.28 -3.79 4.95
C ARG A 548 22.45 -4.07 3.46
N SER A 549 23.52 -4.77 3.15
CA SER A 549 23.83 -5.44 1.90
C SER A 549 24.74 -6.62 2.23
N TYR A 550 24.67 -7.69 1.44
CA TYR A 550 25.28 -8.98 1.75
C TYR A 550 26.25 -9.45 0.66
N GLN A 551 26.93 -10.57 0.92
CA GLN A 551 27.79 -11.25 -0.04
C GLN A 551 27.33 -12.70 -0.20
N VAL A 552 26.49 -12.95 -1.21
CA VAL A 552 25.92 -14.28 -1.47
C VAL A 552 26.74 -14.95 -2.57
N ASN A 553 27.34 -16.10 -2.27
CA ASN A 553 28.21 -16.85 -3.20
C ASN A 553 29.32 -15.99 -3.83
N GLY A 554 29.90 -15.07 -3.05
CA GLY A 554 30.98 -14.17 -3.49
C GLY A 554 30.53 -13.04 -4.44
N LYS A 555 29.23 -12.78 -4.54
CA LYS A 555 28.66 -11.66 -5.28
C LYS A 555 27.92 -10.70 -4.33
N PRO A 556 27.99 -9.38 -4.56
CA PRO A 556 27.12 -8.44 -3.87
C PRO A 556 25.65 -8.80 -4.04
N SER A 557 24.92 -8.87 -2.92
CA SER A 557 23.46 -8.94 -2.88
C SER A 557 22.94 -7.79 -2.04
N GLY A 558 21.75 -7.27 -2.36
CA GLY A 558 21.14 -6.22 -1.55
C GLY A 558 20.56 -6.76 -0.25
N ASN A 559 19.62 -6.03 0.32
CA ASN A 559 18.90 -6.42 1.54
C ASN A 559 17.78 -7.40 1.21
N ASP A 560 18.03 -8.71 1.28
CA ASP A 560 17.01 -9.72 0.95
C ASP A 560 16.05 -10.06 2.11
N ASN A 561 16.29 -9.54 3.33
CA ASN A 561 15.61 -10.01 4.55
C ASN A 561 14.68 -9.00 5.23
N GLY A 562 14.80 -7.71 4.88
CA GLY A 562 13.93 -6.66 5.42
C GLY A 562 14.11 -6.29 6.90
N HIS A 563 13.50 -5.19 7.30
CA HIS A 563 13.57 -4.65 8.66
C HIS A 563 12.34 -3.81 8.99
N ILE A 564 12.15 -3.46 10.26
CA ILE A 564 11.10 -2.56 10.71
C ILE A 564 11.75 -1.30 11.23
N ILE A 565 11.41 -0.17 10.63
CA ILE A 565 11.79 1.15 11.14
C ILE A 565 10.67 1.68 12.04
N ARG A 566 11.03 2.40 13.10
CA ARG A 566 10.09 3.05 14.01
C ARG A 566 10.46 4.52 14.19
N TRP A 567 9.46 5.38 14.41
CA TRP A 567 9.70 6.75 14.88
C TRP A 567 8.67 7.24 15.88
N ALA A 568 9.07 8.25 16.65
CA ALA A 568 8.23 9.05 17.52
C ALA A 568 8.21 10.51 17.03
N GLU A 569 7.02 11.06 16.83
CA GLU A 569 6.85 12.46 16.41
C GLU A 569 7.25 13.41 17.54
N THR A 570 7.84 14.55 17.18
CA THR A 570 8.33 15.53 18.17
C THR A 570 7.21 15.98 19.10
N GLY A 571 7.42 15.80 20.41
CA GLY A 571 6.45 16.17 21.44
C GLY A 571 5.17 15.33 21.44
N GLY A 572 5.15 14.17 20.76
CA GLY A 572 3.95 13.34 20.60
C GLY A 572 2.85 14.01 19.75
N ASP A 573 3.16 15.11 19.06
CA ASP A 573 2.21 15.75 18.15
C ASP A 573 2.38 15.16 16.76
N HIS A 574 1.43 14.33 16.33
CA HIS A 574 1.46 13.75 15.00
C HIS A 574 1.38 14.77 13.86
N ALA A 575 1.05 16.05 14.12
CA ALA A 575 1.15 17.10 13.10
C ALA A 575 2.55 17.74 13.02
N ALA A 576 3.50 17.34 13.89
CA ALA A 576 4.87 17.84 13.87
C ALA A 576 5.57 17.54 12.53
N THR A 577 6.58 18.35 12.19
CA THR A 577 7.38 18.17 10.96
C THR A 577 8.76 17.58 11.24
N SER A 578 8.97 17.04 12.44
CA SER A 578 10.21 16.39 12.86
C SER A 578 9.91 15.22 13.77
N PHE A 579 10.77 14.21 13.73
CA PHE A 579 10.64 12.98 14.51
C PHE A 579 12.02 12.41 14.88
N GLU A 580 12.05 11.52 15.87
CA GLU A 580 13.22 10.70 16.19
C GLU A 580 12.92 9.26 15.78
N TRP A 581 13.87 8.58 15.16
CA TRP A 581 13.69 7.25 14.60
C TRP A 581 14.81 6.28 14.99
N ASP A 582 14.45 5.01 15.03
CA ASP A 582 15.35 3.88 15.22
C ASP A 582 14.92 2.68 14.36
N ILE A 583 15.82 1.72 14.16
CA ILE A 583 15.43 0.43 13.58
C ILE A 583 14.92 -0.43 14.72
N TYR A 584 13.64 -0.79 14.67
CA TYR A 584 13.01 -1.59 15.71
C TYR A 584 13.44 -3.06 15.63
N LEU A 585 13.45 -3.64 14.43
CA LEU A 585 13.79 -5.05 14.19
C LEU A 585 14.50 -5.26 12.85
N PHE A 586 15.45 -6.18 12.81
CA PHE A 586 16.09 -6.71 11.61
C PHE A 586 15.64 -8.16 11.36
N GLY A 587 15.30 -8.50 10.11
CA GLY A 587 15.11 -9.89 9.69
C GLY A 587 16.41 -10.55 9.26
N ALA A 588 16.66 -11.80 9.64
CA ALA A 588 17.76 -12.61 9.10
C ALA A 588 17.55 -14.12 9.32
N PRO A 589 17.89 -14.99 8.35
CA PRO A 589 17.89 -16.43 8.56
C PRO A 589 18.95 -16.84 9.58
N SER A 590 18.55 -17.68 10.54
CA SER A 590 19.42 -18.15 11.63
C SER A 590 20.74 -18.81 11.18
N ASN A 591 20.75 -19.47 10.02
CA ASN A 591 21.88 -20.22 9.47
C ASN A 591 22.84 -19.38 8.61
N LEU A 592 22.50 -18.13 8.34
CA LEU A 592 23.29 -17.20 7.56
C LEU A 592 24.15 -16.35 8.51
N SER A 593 25.27 -16.90 8.99
CA SER A 593 26.05 -16.29 10.08
C SER A 593 26.65 -14.91 9.77
N ALA A 594 26.82 -14.57 8.48
CA ALA A 594 27.28 -13.23 8.08
C ALA A 594 26.15 -12.20 8.12
N GLU A 595 24.91 -12.66 7.95
CA GLU A 595 23.67 -11.88 7.93
C GLU A 595 22.98 -11.83 9.29
N ASN A 596 23.12 -12.90 10.08
CA ASN A 596 22.57 -13.12 11.41
C ASN A 596 23.47 -12.47 12.48
N LEU A 597 23.50 -11.14 12.47
CA LEU A 597 24.30 -10.35 13.42
C LEU A 597 23.85 -10.50 14.88
N SER A 598 22.63 -11.02 15.10
CA SER A 598 22.00 -11.10 16.42
C SER A 598 21.89 -12.52 16.99
N GLN A 599 22.62 -13.49 16.42
CA GLN A 599 22.67 -14.88 16.88
C GLN A 599 21.29 -15.55 16.99
N LEU A 600 20.42 -15.25 16.03
CA LEU A 600 19.15 -15.92 15.81
C LEU A 600 19.35 -17.43 15.69
N SER A 601 18.33 -18.16 16.13
CA SER A 601 18.24 -19.61 16.15
C SER A 601 17.12 -20.07 15.22
N ALA A 602 16.99 -21.37 14.99
CA ALA A 602 15.90 -21.91 14.17
C ALA A 602 14.47 -21.62 14.70
N SER A 603 14.33 -21.01 15.88
CA SER A 603 13.05 -20.58 16.44
C SER A 603 12.75 -19.08 16.34
N ASN A 604 13.62 -18.28 15.72
CA ASN A 604 13.39 -16.85 15.51
C ASN A 604 14.12 -16.31 14.27
N ASP A 605 13.44 -15.46 13.50
CA ASP A 605 14.00 -14.84 12.29
C ASP A 605 14.11 -13.30 12.40
N LEU A 606 13.72 -12.73 13.54
CA LEU A 606 13.75 -11.30 13.82
C LEU A 606 14.60 -11.01 15.05
N SER A 607 15.46 -10.00 14.97
CA SER A 607 16.23 -9.48 16.10
C SER A 607 16.08 -7.98 16.26
N SER A 608 15.99 -7.53 17.52
CA SER A 608 16.24 -6.12 17.84
C SER A 608 17.74 -5.83 17.67
N PRO A 609 18.12 -4.65 17.13
CA PRO A 609 19.52 -4.22 17.07
C PRO A 609 20.21 -4.17 18.43
#